data_AF-A0A1V6I4I1-F1
#
_entry.id   AF-A0A1V6I4I1-F1
#
_cell.length_a   1.000
_cell.length_b   1.000
_cell.length_c   1.000
_cell.angle_alpha   90.00
_cell.angle_beta   90.00
_cell.angle_gamma   90.00
#
_symmetry.space_group_name_H-M   'P 1'
#
loop_
_entity.id
_entity.type
_entity.pdbx_description
1 polymer ?
#
loop_
_entity_poly.entity_id
_entity_poly.type
_entity_poly.pdbx_seq_one_letter_code
_entity_poly.pdbx_strand_id
1 'polypeptide(L)'
;MKKICPVCNQEFEGRSDKKFCCDQCRNTYNNNKYADFSNQTRNINRILKSNRKILSDFFAKGVTKLNKERLLKAGYNFDYLTNIYTTRTGNTYHYCYDFGITNIEDNYFLIVEKKEYID
;
A
#
# COMPACT_ATOMS: atom_id res chain seq x y z
N MET A 1 6.21 9.56 -45.44
CA MET A 1 7.24 9.13 -44.46
C MET A 1 6.74 7.90 -43.75
N LYS A 2 7.58 6.88 -43.62
CA LYS A 2 7.26 5.72 -42.78
C LYS A 2 7.28 6.14 -41.30
N LYS A 3 6.31 5.65 -40.52
CA LYS A 3 6.25 5.95 -39.08
C LYS A 3 7.07 4.93 -38.31
N ILE A 4 7.74 5.37 -37.26
CA ILE A 4 8.53 4.50 -36.37
C ILE A 4 7.75 4.31 -35.07
N CYS A 5 7.61 3.07 -34.63
CA CYS A 5 6.94 2.78 -33.36
C CYS A 5 7.83 3.18 -32.18
N PRO A 6 7.33 3.93 -31.17
CA PRO A 6 8.13 4.40 -30.05
C PRO A 6 8.49 3.30 -29.03
N VAL A 7 8.11 2.04 -29.26
CA VAL A 7 8.36 0.91 -28.35
C VAL A 7 9.33 -0.10 -28.96
N CYS A 8 9.06 -0.57 -30.19
CA CYS A 8 9.89 -1.59 -30.84
C CYS A 8 10.80 -1.02 -31.93
N ASN A 9 10.73 0.29 -32.21
CA ASN A 9 11.48 0.99 -33.25
C ASN A 9 11.30 0.44 -34.67
N GLN A 10 10.28 -0.39 -34.90
CA GLN A 10 9.95 -0.89 -36.23
C GLN A 10 9.18 0.15 -37.04
N GLU A 11 9.46 0.19 -38.34
CA GLU A 11 8.65 0.93 -39.29
C GLU A 11 7.25 0.31 -39.42
N PHE A 12 6.22 1.15 -39.52
CA PHE A 12 4.87 0.67 -39.74
C PHE A 12 4.03 1.65 -40.56
N GLU A 13 2.98 1.12 -41.18
CA GLU A 13 1.99 1.88 -41.91
C GLU A 13 0.61 1.82 -41.22
N GLY A 14 -0.23 2.78 -41.56
CA GLY A 14 -1.59 2.89 -41.07
C GLY A 14 -2.10 4.32 -41.10
N ARG A 15 -3.23 4.55 -40.43
CA ARG A 15 -3.88 5.86 -40.37
C ARG A 15 -2.94 7.00 -39.96
N SER A 16 -3.27 8.22 -40.37
CA SER A 16 -2.52 9.44 -40.07
C SER A 16 -2.31 9.68 -38.56
N ASP A 17 -3.20 9.20 -37.71
CA ASP A 17 -3.14 9.30 -36.24
C ASP A 17 -2.52 8.07 -35.53
N LYS A 18 -2.24 6.98 -36.27
CA LYS A 18 -1.68 5.76 -35.68
C LYS A 18 -0.28 6.02 -35.11
N LYS A 19 -0.12 5.79 -33.80
CA LYS A 19 1.13 6.02 -33.03
C LYS A 19 1.95 4.74 -32.75
N PHE A 20 1.32 3.57 -32.76
CA PHE A 20 1.94 2.28 -32.44
C PHE A 20 1.74 1.30 -33.58
N CYS A 21 2.71 0.40 -33.82
CA CYS A 21 2.59 -0.60 -34.89
C CYS A 21 1.47 -1.62 -34.61
N CYS A 22 1.29 -2.01 -33.34
CA CYS A 22 0.30 -2.97 -32.86
C CYS A 22 -0.21 -2.64 -31.45
N ASP A 23 -1.27 -3.32 -31.01
CA ASP A 23 -1.86 -3.16 -29.68
C ASP A 23 -0.90 -3.56 -28.55
N GLN A 24 -0.04 -4.56 -28.78
CA GLN A 24 0.99 -4.95 -27.82
C GLN A 24 1.93 -3.78 -27.51
N CYS A 25 2.40 -3.06 -28.53
CA CYS A 25 3.26 -1.89 -28.33
C CYS A 25 2.52 -0.74 -27.63
N ARG A 26 1.22 -0.55 -27.90
CA ARG A 26 0.40 0.42 -27.16
C ARG A 26 0.35 0.08 -25.67
N ASN A 27 0.10 -1.20 -25.34
CA ASN A 27 0.02 -1.67 -23.96
C ASN A 27 1.37 -1.54 -23.24
N THR A 28 2.47 -1.95 -23.87
CA THR A 28 3.82 -1.80 -23.30
C THR A 28 4.15 -0.33 -23.02
N TYR A 29 3.83 0.58 -23.94
CA TYR A 29 4.05 2.01 -23.73
C TYR A 29 3.28 2.53 -22.50
N ASN A 30 2.00 2.16 -22.37
CA ASN A 30 1.18 2.56 -21.24
C ASN A 30 1.69 1.94 -19.92
N ASN A 31 2.04 0.65 -19.93
CA ASN A 31 2.60 -0.03 -18.75
C ASN A 31 3.88 0.66 -18.28
N ASN A 32 4.79 1.01 -19.19
CA ASN A 32 6.02 1.72 -18.85
C ASN A 32 5.74 3.14 -18.34
N LYS A 33 4.82 3.87 -18.97
CA LYS A 33 4.44 5.23 -18.56
C LYS A 33 3.91 5.29 -17.12
N TYR A 34 3.19 4.27 -16.67
CA TYR A 34 2.61 4.20 -15.33
C TYR A 34 3.37 3.24 -14.39
N ALA A 35 4.50 2.70 -14.81
CA ALA A 35 5.25 1.68 -14.06
C ALA A 35 5.68 2.20 -12.69
N ASP A 36 6.30 3.37 -12.63
CA ASP A 36 6.84 3.93 -11.38
C ASP A 36 5.74 4.19 -10.35
N PHE A 37 4.65 4.82 -10.78
CA PHE A 37 3.48 5.06 -9.92
C PHE A 37 2.85 3.74 -9.44
N SER A 38 2.66 2.78 -10.35
CA SER A 38 2.12 1.45 -10.02
C SER A 38 3.03 0.69 -9.04
N ASN A 39 4.35 0.79 -9.23
CA ASN A 39 5.34 0.16 -8.37
C ASN A 39 5.33 0.76 -6.96
N GLN A 40 5.27 2.10 -6.85
CA GLN A 40 5.19 2.78 -5.56
C GLN A 40 3.94 2.37 -4.78
N THR A 41 2.76 2.46 -5.41
CA THR A 41 1.50 2.03 -4.78
C THR A 41 1.53 0.56 -4.38
N ARG A 42 2.10 -0.32 -5.21
CA ARG A 42 2.26 -1.75 -4.88
C ARG A 42 3.17 -1.95 -3.67
N ASN A 43 4.26 -1.20 -3.56
CA ASN A 43 5.18 -1.26 -2.42
C ASN A 43 4.51 -0.78 -1.12
N ILE A 44 3.79 0.35 -1.17
CA ILE A 44 3.00 0.86 -0.04
C ILE A 44 1.99 -0.20 0.42
N ASN A 45 1.22 -0.75 -0.52
CA ASN A 45 0.22 -1.78 -0.23
C ASN A 45 0.85 -3.06 0.34
N ARG A 46 2.07 -3.43 -0.07
CA ARG A 46 2.80 -4.57 0.52
C ARG A 46 3.12 -4.31 1.98
N ILE A 47 3.58 -3.10 2.32
CA ILE A 47 3.89 -2.72 3.71
C ILE A 47 2.60 -2.70 4.55
N LEU A 48 1.53 -2.09 4.06
CA LEU A 48 0.23 -2.08 4.75
C LEU A 48 -0.29 -3.50 4.99
N LYS A 49 -0.26 -4.38 3.98
CA LYS A 49 -0.65 -5.80 4.16
C LYS A 49 0.21 -6.52 5.20
N SER A 50 1.53 -6.25 5.22
CA SER A 50 2.44 -6.79 6.23
C SER A 50 2.08 -6.30 7.64
N ASN A 51 1.89 -4.99 7.80
CA ASN A 51 1.48 -4.38 9.06
C ASN A 51 0.17 -4.98 9.59
N ARG A 52 -0.87 -5.05 8.75
CA ARG A 52 -2.16 -5.66 9.09
C ARG A 52 -1.98 -7.11 9.54
N LYS A 53 -1.18 -7.90 8.81
CA LYS A 53 -0.90 -9.30 9.15
C LYS A 53 -0.22 -9.43 10.51
N ILE A 54 0.79 -8.61 10.80
CA ILE A 54 1.50 -8.62 12.08
C ILE A 54 0.53 -8.38 13.25
N LEU A 55 -0.32 -7.35 13.14
CA LEU A 55 -1.31 -7.04 14.19
C LEU A 55 -2.32 -8.18 14.36
N SER A 56 -2.86 -8.69 13.26
CA SER A 56 -3.81 -9.81 13.26
C SER A 56 -3.19 -11.09 13.86
N ASP A 57 -1.94 -11.41 13.53
CA ASP A 57 -1.24 -12.60 14.05
C ASP A 57 -0.97 -12.49 15.56
N PHE A 58 -0.68 -11.30 16.09
CA PHE A 58 -0.57 -11.08 17.54
C PHE A 58 -1.92 -11.15 18.24
N PHE A 59 -2.94 -10.50 17.66
CA PHE A 59 -4.29 -10.48 18.20
C PHE A 59 -4.91 -11.88 18.27
N ALA A 60 -4.75 -12.69 17.23
CA ALA A 60 -5.21 -14.10 17.19
C ALA A 60 -4.54 -14.98 18.26
N LYS A 61 -3.33 -14.61 18.72
CA LYS A 61 -2.63 -15.28 19.83
C LYS A 61 -3.04 -14.76 21.20
N GLY A 62 -4.03 -13.88 21.28
CA GLY A 62 -4.45 -13.21 22.52
C GLY A 62 -3.48 -12.14 23.01
N VAL A 63 -2.48 -11.76 22.20
CA VAL A 63 -1.50 -10.73 22.58
C VAL A 63 -2.01 -9.36 22.14
N THR A 64 -2.55 -8.61 23.08
CA THR A 64 -3.13 -7.29 22.83
C THR A 64 -2.23 -6.13 23.26
N LYS A 65 -1.34 -6.32 24.25
CA LYS A 65 -0.36 -5.31 24.70
C LYS A 65 1.06 -5.68 24.24
N LEU A 66 1.71 -4.78 23.52
CA LEU A 66 3.05 -4.97 22.96
C LEU A 66 3.90 -3.71 23.13
N ASN A 67 5.20 -3.86 23.35
CA ASN A 67 6.11 -2.73 23.28
C ASN A 67 6.52 -2.43 21.82
N LYS A 68 7.03 -1.21 21.59
CA LYS A 68 7.49 -0.74 20.28
C LYS A 68 8.52 -1.67 19.64
N GLU A 69 9.49 -2.14 20.41
CA GLU A 69 10.56 -3.02 19.92
C GLU A 69 10.04 -4.34 19.36
N ARG A 70 9.02 -4.93 19.99
CA ARG A 70 8.44 -6.21 19.55
C ARG A 70 7.71 -6.06 18.21
N LEU A 71 7.06 -4.91 17.99
CA LEU A 71 6.47 -4.57 16.69
C LEU A 71 7.55 -4.35 15.63
N LEU A 72 8.62 -3.60 15.95
CA LEU A 72 9.75 -3.38 15.03
C LEU A 72 10.45 -4.70 14.65
N LYS A 73 10.70 -5.59 15.62
CA LYS A 73 11.28 -6.92 15.39
C LYS A 73 10.40 -7.81 14.52
N ALA A 74 9.07 -7.64 14.59
CA ALA A 74 8.13 -8.32 13.72
C ALA A 74 8.07 -7.72 12.29
N GLY A 75 8.76 -6.62 12.04
CA GLY A 75 8.76 -5.92 10.75
C GLY A 75 7.63 -4.90 10.58
N TYR A 76 6.98 -4.48 11.67
CA TYR A 76 5.93 -3.47 11.61
C TYR A 76 6.53 -2.10 11.30
N ASN A 77 5.95 -1.40 10.32
CA ASN A 77 6.39 -0.06 9.93
C ASN A 77 5.36 1.00 10.39
N PHE A 78 5.75 1.83 11.36
CA PHE A 78 4.88 2.85 11.96
C PHE A 78 4.52 4.00 11.01
N ASP A 79 5.28 4.21 9.94
CA ASP A 79 5.05 5.29 8.97
C ASP A 79 3.91 4.96 7.99
N TYR A 80 3.42 3.71 8.00
CA TYR A 80 2.43 3.21 7.04
C TYR A 80 1.15 2.81 7.76
N LEU A 81 0.15 3.67 7.61
CA LEU A 81 -1.19 3.50 8.15
C LEU A 81 -2.23 3.88 7.09
N THR A 82 -3.45 3.39 7.25
CA THR A 82 -4.57 3.76 6.39
C THR A 82 -5.36 4.92 6.99
N ASN A 83 -5.56 4.92 8.32
CA ASN A 83 -6.36 5.92 9.02
C ASN A 83 -5.77 6.27 10.37
N ILE A 84 -5.96 7.52 10.79
CA ILE A 84 -5.72 7.99 12.16
C ILE A 84 -7.07 8.41 12.74
N TYR A 85 -7.38 7.95 13.94
CA TYR A 85 -8.58 8.35 14.66
C TYR A 85 -8.21 8.82 16.07
N THR A 86 -8.60 10.05 16.41
CA THR A 86 -8.37 10.61 17.75
C THR A 86 -9.70 10.75 18.46
N THR A 87 -9.80 10.13 19.64
CA THR A 87 -10.97 10.22 20.50
C THR A 87 -11.06 11.59 21.18
N ARG A 88 -12.26 11.96 21.63
CA ARG A 88 -12.48 13.19 22.41
C ARG A 88 -11.66 13.24 23.71
N THR A 89 -11.29 12.08 24.26
CA THR A 89 -10.44 11.96 25.45
C THR A 89 -8.94 12.08 25.15
N GLY A 90 -8.54 12.27 23.89
CA GLY A 90 -7.15 12.48 23.47
C GLY A 90 -6.41 11.22 23.02
N ASN A 91 -7.01 10.03 23.13
CA ASN A 91 -6.37 8.79 22.66
C ASN A 91 -6.35 8.74 21.14
N THR A 92 -5.17 8.50 20.56
CA THR A 92 -4.97 8.39 19.11
C THR A 92 -4.78 6.94 18.71
N TYR A 93 -5.48 6.52 17.67
CA TYR A 93 -5.47 5.19 17.09
C TYR A 93 -4.90 5.25 15.68
N HIS A 94 -3.89 4.43 15.43
CA HIS A 94 -3.25 4.29 14.12
C HIS A 94 -3.67 2.96 13.51
N TYR A 95 -4.48 3.02 12.46
CA TYR A 95 -5.06 1.84 11.82
C TYR A 95 -4.31 1.46 10.56
N CYS A 96 -4.22 0.15 10.33
CA CYS A 96 -3.91 -0.48 9.07
C CYS A 96 -5.09 -1.37 8.68
N TYR A 97 -6.01 -0.80 7.89
CA TYR A 97 -7.33 -1.35 7.58
C TYR A 97 -8.20 -1.52 8.83
N ASP A 98 -8.48 -2.77 9.21
CA ASP A 98 -9.33 -3.21 10.31
C ASP A 98 -8.56 -3.43 11.62
N PHE A 99 -7.22 -3.49 11.60
CA PHE A 99 -6.42 -3.55 12.83
C PHE A 99 -5.73 -2.23 13.10
N GLY A 100 -5.60 -1.86 14.37
CA GLY A 100 -4.91 -0.63 14.76
C GLY A 100 -4.16 -0.76 16.07
N ILE A 101 -3.35 0.24 16.35
CA ILE A 101 -2.61 0.38 17.60
C ILE A 101 -2.90 1.74 18.24
N THR A 102 -2.98 1.77 19.57
CA THR A 102 -3.03 3.01 20.35
C THR A 102 -1.97 2.97 21.44
N ASN A 103 -1.31 4.11 21.69
CA ASN A 103 -0.33 4.21 22.75
C ASN A 103 -1.05 4.31 24.10
N ILE A 104 -0.59 3.54 25.09
CA ILE A 104 -1.21 3.47 26.43
C ILE A 104 -0.26 3.87 27.56
N GLU A 105 1.03 3.58 27.42
CA GLU A 105 2.11 3.84 28.38
C GLU A 105 3.41 4.06 27.58
N ASP A 106 4.48 4.50 28.24
CA ASP A 106 5.78 4.72 27.60
C ASP A 106 6.23 3.49 26.80
N ASN A 107 6.26 3.65 25.47
CA ASN A 107 6.60 2.64 24.47
C ASN A 107 5.70 1.39 24.39
N TYR A 108 4.53 1.38 25.05
CA TYR A 108 3.55 0.29 24.90
C TYR A 108 2.35 0.69 24.04
N PHE A 109 1.91 -0.28 23.25
CA PHE A 109 0.76 -0.19 22.36
C PHE A 109 -0.26 -1.26 22.69
N LEU A 110 -1.54 -0.88 22.62
CA LEU A 110 -2.68 -1.78 22.61
C LEU A 110 -3.12 -2.02 21.17
N ILE A 111 -3.24 -3.29 20.77
CA ILE A 111 -3.83 -3.70 19.49
C ILE A 111 -5.35 -3.70 19.62
N VAL A 112 -6.02 -3.10 18.65
CA VAL A 112 -7.48 -3.10 18.52
C VAL A 112 -7.90 -3.59 17.14
N GLU A 113 -9.08 -4.20 17.08
CA GLU A 113 -9.76 -4.58 15.84
C GLU A 113 -11.00 -3.70 15.67
N LYS A 114 -11.11 -3.01 14.53
CA LYS A 114 -12.27 -2.22 14.15
C LYS A 114 -13.31 -3.18 13.57
N LYS A 115 -14.34 -3.49 14.36
CA LYS A 115 -15.39 -4.46 13.96
C LYS A 115 -16.38 -3.93 12.93
N GLU A 116 -16.47 -2.62 12.72
CA GLU A 116 -17.37 -2.00 11.74
C GLU A 116 -16.69 -0.81 11.05
N TYR A 117 -16.78 -0.74 9.72
CA TYR A 117 -16.66 0.54 9.00
C TYR A 117 -17.90 1.34 9.40
N ILE A 118 -17.80 2.11 10.50
CA ILE A 118 -18.79 3.13 10.79
C ILE A 118 -18.69 4.14 9.64
N ASP A 119 -19.71 4.13 8.78
CA ASP A 119 -20.01 5.15 7.78
C ASP A 119 -20.18 6.53 8.43
#